data_AF-A0A7W9U0S9-F1
#
_entry.id   AF-A0A7W9U0S9-F1
#
_cell.length_a   1.000
_cell.length_b   1.000
_cell.length_c   1.000
_cell.angle_alpha   90.00
_cell.angle_beta   90.00
_cell.angle_gamma   90.00
#
_symmetry.space_group_name_H-M   'P 1'
#
loop_
_entity.id
_entity.type
_entity.pdbx_description
1 polymer ?
#
loop_
_entity_poly.entity_id
_entity_poly.type
_entity_poly.pdbx_seq_one_letter_code
_entity_poly.pdbx_strand_id
1 'polypeptide(L)'
;MHTSRIPNEQDLAALRFQAAARDLEQIVRNIAHRYIAQQVPLSWRLLHAIEAEALADLGFASRHDALMLGLFQRPDDLAYPETDETVDFGQSNALPAVFAFAVSAYEYAARSAEEAQREARRRAAVKRSRAWGG
;
A
#
# COMPACT_ATOMS: atom_id res chain seq x y z
N MET A 1 35.26 10.00 -28.42
CA MET A 1 35.49 8.81 -27.58
C MET A 1 34.35 8.75 -26.56
N HIS A 2 33.36 7.88 -26.77
CA HIS A 2 32.24 7.70 -25.84
C HIS A 2 32.67 6.64 -24.81
N THR A 3 32.92 7.05 -23.57
CA THR A 3 33.10 6.12 -22.45
C THR A 3 31.72 5.62 -22.04
N SER A 4 31.34 4.44 -22.55
CA SER A 4 30.22 3.69 -21.99
C SER A 4 30.53 3.37 -20.53
N ARG A 5 29.93 4.12 -19.60
CA ARG A 5 29.97 3.85 -18.16
C ARG A 5 29.30 2.50 -17.95
N ILE A 6 30.09 1.43 -17.82
CA ILE A 6 29.58 0.14 -17.39
C ILE A 6 28.95 0.39 -16.02
N PRO A 7 27.65 0.12 -15.83
CA PRO A 7 27.00 0.34 -14.55
C PRO A 7 27.73 -0.46 -13.48
N ASN A 8 28.07 0.22 -12.37
CA ASN A 8 28.75 -0.41 -11.24
C ASN A 8 27.81 -1.44 -10.61
N GLU A 9 28.33 -2.46 -9.92
CA GLU A 9 27.49 -3.48 -9.28
C GLU A 9 26.49 -2.89 -8.28
N GLN A 10 26.86 -1.77 -7.65
CA GLN A 10 26.00 -0.96 -6.79
C GLN A 10 24.81 -0.34 -7.53
N ASP A 11 25.00 0.15 -8.74
CA ASP A 11 23.92 0.72 -9.57
C ASP A 11 22.95 -0.40 -9.99
N LEU A 12 23.47 -1.58 -10.32
CA LEU A 12 22.67 -2.76 -10.64
C LEU A 12 21.88 -3.26 -9.43
N ALA A 13 22.47 -3.26 -8.24
CA ALA A 13 21.79 -3.61 -6.99
C ALA A 13 20.68 -2.61 -6.65
N ALA A 14 20.93 -1.30 -6.81
CA ALA A 14 19.93 -0.25 -6.60
C ALA A 14 18.75 -0.37 -7.57
N LEU A 15 19.00 -0.65 -8.84
CA LEU A 15 17.93 -0.87 -9.83
C LEU A 15 17.08 -2.10 -9.51
N ARG A 16 17.71 -3.20 -9.05
CA ARG A 16 16.99 -4.40 -8.59
C ARG A 16 16.14 -4.09 -7.35
N PHE A 17 16.68 -3.34 -6.40
CA PHE A 17 15.95 -2.88 -5.22
C PHE A 17 14.71 -2.07 -5.59
N GLN A 18 14.85 -1.07 -6.47
CA GLN A 18 13.73 -0.27 -6.94
C GLN A 18 12.68 -1.09 -7.68
N ALA A 19 13.09 -2.10 -8.45
CA ALA A 19 12.16 -3.00 -9.13
C ALA A 19 11.34 -3.80 -8.10
N ALA A 20 11.98 -4.44 -7.13
CA ALA A 20 11.27 -5.19 -6.09
C ALA A 20 10.39 -4.29 -5.21
N ALA A 21 10.81 -3.05 -4.93
CA ALA A 21 9.97 -2.11 -4.17
C ALA A 21 8.68 -1.77 -4.93
N ARG A 22 8.74 -1.57 -6.25
CA ARG A 22 7.56 -1.35 -7.11
C ARG A 22 6.68 -2.59 -7.19
N ASP A 23 7.28 -3.77 -7.31
CA ASP A 23 6.54 -5.03 -7.33
C ASP A 23 5.81 -5.24 -5.99
N LEU A 24 6.48 -4.97 -4.87
CA LEU A 24 5.90 -5.02 -3.54
C LEU A 24 4.74 -4.03 -3.38
N GLU A 25 4.91 -2.78 -3.82
CA GLU A 25 3.82 -1.79 -3.80
C GLU A 25 2.59 -2.28 -4.57
N GLN A 26 2.80 -2.83 -5.77
CA GLN A 26 1.71 -3.34 -6.60
C GLN A 26 0.99 -4.54 -5.95
N ILE A 27 1.76 -5.47 -5.36
CA ILE A 27 1.23 -6.63 -4.63
C ILE A 27 0.39 -6.18 -3.44
N VAL A 28 0.94 -5.31 -2.58
CA VAL A 28 0.24 -4.78 -1.40
C VAL A 28 -1.04 -4.06 -1.80
N ARG A 29 -0.98 -3.24 -2.85
CA ARG A 29 -2.17 -2.52 -3.37
C ARG A 29 -3.25 -3.49 -3.82
N ASN A 30 -2.88 -4.55 -4.55
CA ASN A 30 -3.83 -5.57 -5.01
C ASN A 30 -4.47 -6.31 -3.83
N ILE A 31 -3.67 -6.71 -2.84
CA ILE A 31 -4.15 -7.36 -1.62
C ILE A 31 -5.12 -6.43 -0.87
N ALA A 32 -4.69 -5.19 -0.58
CA ALA A 32 -5.49 -4.20 0.13
C ALA A 32 -6.83 -3.91 -0.58
N HIS A 33 -6.80 -3.80 -1.92
CA HIS A 33 -8.02 -3.61 -2.72
C HIS A 33 -9.07 -4.69 -2.49
N ARG A 34 -8.66 -5.96 -2.30
CA ARG A 34 -9.61 -7.04 -2.01
C ARG A 34 -10.27 -6.87 -0.65
N TYR A 35 -9.54 -6.42 0.37
CA TYR A 35 -10.10 -6.17 1.70
C TYR A 35 -10.99 -4.92 1.74
N ILE A 36 -10.59 -3.86 1.02
CA ILE A 36 -11.40 -2.65 0.83
C ILE A 36 -12.72 -2.99 0.15
N ALA A 37 -12.70 -3.82 -0.89
CA ALA A 37 -13.92 -4.27 -1.58
C ALA A 37 -14.85 -5.07 -0.67
N GLN A 38 -14.29 -5.79 0.31
CA GLN A 38 -15.03 -6.50 1.36
C GLN A 38 -15.46 -5.58 2.53
N GLN A 39 -15.17 -4.28 2.46
CA GLN A 39 -15.46 -3.28 3.49
C GLN A 39 -14.84 -3.61 4.86
N VAL A 40 -13.71 -4.32 4.88
CA VAL A 40 -12.98 -4.61 6.12
C VAL A 40 -12.21 -3.36 6.55
N PRO A 41 -12.35 -2.86 7.79
CA PRO A 41 -11.59 -1.72 8.27
C PRO A 41 -10.11 -2.09 8.47
N LEU A 42 -9.23 -1.09 8.33
CA LEU A 42 -7.80 -1.28 8.56
C LEU A 42 -7.48 -1.37 10.06
N SER A 43 -7.32 -2.59 10.56
CA SER A 43 -6.85 -2.90 11.92
C SER A 43 -5.39 -3.36 11.93
N TRP A 44 -4.76 -3.36 13.10
CA TRP A 44 -3.38 -3.86 13.25
C TRP A 44 -3.24 -5.32 12.79
N ARG A 45 -4.17 -6.18 13.18
CA ARG A 45 -4.20 -7.58 12.74
C ARG A 45 -4.33 -7.70 11.23
N LEU A 46 -5.13 -6.85 10.59
CA LEU A 46 -5.24 -6.85 9.12
C LEU A 46 -3.95 -6.35 8.47
N LEU A 47 -3.28 -5.36 9.06
CA LEU A 47 -2.01 -4.84 8.56
C LEU A 47 -0.92 -5.92 8.54
N HIS A 48 -0.81 -6.70 9.62
CA HIS A 48 0.09 -7.87 9.70
C HIS A 48 -0.30 -8.96 8.71
N ALA A 49 -1.60 -9.21 8.51
CA ALA A 49 -2.06 -10.18 7.52
C ALA A 49 -1.68 -9.76 6.09
N ILE A 50 -1.83 -8.47 5.76
CA ILE A 50 -1.40 -7.90 4.47
C ILE A 50 0.12 -8.03 4.30
N GLU A 51 0.91 -7.77 5.34
CA GLU A 51 2.37 -7.93 5.29
C GLU A 51 2.78 -9.38 5.04
N ALA A 52 2.26 -10.32 5.81
CA ALA A 52 2.57 -11.74 5.64
C ALA A 52 2.20 -12.22 4.23
N GLU A 53 1.03 -11.83 3.73
CA GLU A 53 0.58 -12.17 2.37
C GLU A 53 1.46 -11.53 1.30
N ALA A 54 1.80 -10.25 1.44
CA ALA A 54 2.62 -9.54 0.48
C ALA A 54 4.06 -10.06 0.42
N LEU A 55 4.66 -10.41 1.56
CA LEU A 55 5.99 -11.01 1.60
C LEU A 55 5.99 -12.43 1.02
N ALA A 56 4.93 -13.20 1.25
CA ALA A 56 4.76 -14.51 0.61
C ALA A 56 4.62 -14.37 -0.91
N ASP A 57 3.72 -13.51 -1.39
CA ASP A 57 3.49 -13.26 -2.82
C ASP A 57 4.73 -12.68 -3.49
N LEU A 58 5.46 -11.77 -2.81
CA LEU A 58 6.73 -11.26 -3.29
C LEU A 58 7.75 -12.39 -3.38
N GLY A 59 7.84 -13.27 -2.39
CA GLY A 59 8.72 -14.45 -2.44
C GLY A 59 8.39 -15.41 -3.59
N PHE A 60 7.12 -15.58 -3.94
CA PHE A 60 6.69 -16.39 -5.10
C PHE A 60 6.94 -15.68 -6.44
N ALA A 61 6.69 -14.37 -6.53
CA ALA A 61 6.88 -13.58 -7.75
C ALA A 61 8.36 -13.28 -8.02
N SER A 62 9.14 -13.18 -6.95
CA SER A 62 10.54 -12.80 -6.98
C SER A 62 11.42 -14.04 -7.15
N ARG A 63 11.93 -14.21 -8.36
CA ARG A 63 13.08 -15.09 -8.67
C ARG A 63 14.40 -14.64 -8.01
N HIS A 64 14.36 -13.74 -7.03
CA HIS A 64 15.53 -13.11 -6.42
C HIS A 64 16.02 -13.86 -5.18
N ASP A 65 17.29 -13.60 -4.84
CA ASP A 65 18.02 -14.23 -3.73
C ASP A 65 17.42 -13.81 -2.37
N ALA A 66 17.39 -14.73 -1.40
CA ALA A 66 16.75 -14.53 -0.09
C ALA A 66 17.32 -13.32 0.68
N LEU A 67 18.58 -12.95 0.40
CA LEU A 67 19.25 -11.75 0.91
C LEU A 67 18.55 -10.44 0.52
N MET A 68 17.93 -10.41 -0.65
CA MET A 68 17.26 -9.21 -1.16
C MET A 68 15.87 -9.02 -0.54
N LEU A 69 15.18 -10.12 -0.21
CA LEU A 69 13.92 -10.11 0.53
C LEU A 69 14.12 -9.64 1.98
N GLY A 70 15.26 -10.00 2.60
CA GLY A 70 15.63 -9.56 3.95
C GLY A 70 15.70 -8.04 4.11
N LEU A 71 15.90 -7.29 3.02
CA LEU A 71 15.91 -5.81 3.04
C LEU A 71 14.53 -5.18 3.23
N PHE A 72 13.45 -5.93 2.94
CA PHE A 72 12.08 -5.47 3.11
C PHE A 72 11.45 -5.95 4.41
N GLN A 73 12.12 -6.85 5.14
CA GLN A 73 11.63 -7.33 6.42
C GLN A 73 11.66 -6.20 7.45
N ARG A 74 10.64 -6.19 8.30
CA ARG A 74 10.52 -5.25 9.42
C ARG A 74 11.78 -5.34 10.31
N PRO A 75 12.35 -4.20 10.75
CA PRO A 75 13.35 -4.22 11.81
C PRO A 75 12.72 -4.73 13.11
N ASP A 76 13.30 -5.78 13.70
CA ASP A 76 12.76 -6.53 14.85
C ASP A 76 12.51 -5.66 16.09
N ASP A 77 13.17 -4.50 16.17
CA ASP A 77 13.16 -3.56 17.30
C ASP A 77 11.83 -2.78 17.47
N LEU A 78 10.96 -2.75 16.46
CA LEU A 78 9.68 -2.02 16.50
C LEU A 78 8.53 -2.99 16.78
N ALA A 79 8.08 -3.08 18.04
CA ALA A 79 6.91 -3.86 18.43
C ALA A 79 5.61 -3.17 18.00
N TYR A 80 4.99 -3.65 16.92
CA TYR A 80 3.66 -3.22 16.49
C TYR A 80 2.58 -4.07 17.16
N PRO A 81 1.43 -3.49 17.57
CA PRO A 81 0.32 -4.26 18.13
C PRO A 81 -0.18 -5.34 17.18
N GLU A 82 -0.74 -6.43 17.71
CA GLU A 82 -1.38 -7.52 16.95
C GLU A 82 -2.90 -7.57 17.18
N THR A 83 -3.50 -6.43 17.57
CA THR A 83 -4.91 -6.33 17.98
C THR A 83 -5.84 -6.06 16.79
N ASP A 84 -7.16 -6.23 16.98
CA ASP A 84 -8.18 -5.80 16.02
C ASP A 84 -8.51 -4.29 16.13
N GLU A 85 -7.71 -3.54 16.90
CA GLU A 85 -7.88 -2.10 17.02
C GLU A 85 -7.51 -1.39 15.72
N THR A 86 -8.14 -0.24 15.49
CA THR A 86 -7.83 0.63 14.37
C THR A 86 -6.35 1.00 14.41
N VAL A 87 -5.72 0.97 13.23
CA VAL A 87 -4.31 1.33 13.10
C VAL A 87 -4.09 2.81 13.42
N ASP A 88 -3.15 3.09 14.33
CA ASP A 88 -2.65 4.43 14.64
C ASP A 88 -1.12 4.38 14.86
N PHE A 89 -0.35 4.91 13.92
CA PHE A 89 1.12 4.85 13.97
C PHE A 89 1.76 5.89 14.91
N GLY A 90 0.98 6.80 15.49
CA GLY A 90 1.50 7.84 16.38
C GLY A 90 2.65 8.65 15.77
N GLN A 91 3.77 8.77 16.50
CA GLN A 91 5.01 9.47 16.08
C GLN A 91 6.12 8.52 15.58
N SER A 92 5.77 7.31 15.12
CA SER A 92 6.77 6.33 14.68
C SER A 92 7.59 6.89 13.50
N ASN A 93 8.91 7.03 13.70
CA ASN A 93 9.80 7.71 12.76
C ASN A 93 10.32 6.78 11.62
N ALA A 94 9.95 5.50 11.66
CA ALA A 94 10.22 4.53 10.61
C ALA A 94 9.07 3.51 10.56
N LEU A 95 8.54 3.26 9.36
CA LEU A 95 7.49 2.27 9.10
C LEU A 95 7.99 1.25 8.08
N PRO A 96 7.64 -0.04 8.23
CA PRO A 96 7.79 -1.01 7.16
C PRO A 96 7.12 -0.50 5.89
N ALA A 97 7.79 -0.70 4.74
CA ALA A 97 7.28 -0.22 3.46
C ALA A 97 5.88 -0.79 3.15
N VAL A 98 5.64 -2.05 3.49
CA VAL A 98 4.34 -2.71 3.32
C VAL A 98 3.23 -1.98 4.09
N PHE A 99 3.51 -1.57 5.33
CA PHE A 99 2.53 -0.86 6.16
C PHE A 99 2.20 0.50 5.53
N ALA A 100 3.21 1.25 5.10
CA ALA A 100 3.00 2.54 4.44
C ALA A 100 2.16 2.40 3.16
N PHE A 101 2.42 1.37 2.34
CA PHE A 101 1.65 1.13 1.12
C PHE A 101 0.20 0.72 1.41
N ALA A 102 -0.03 -0.14 2.40
CA ALA A 102 -1.38 -0.55 2.80
C ALA A 102 -2.20 0.65 3.28
N VAL A 103 -1.63 1.49 4.14
CA VAL A 103 -2.29 2.71 4.66
C VAL A 103 -2.62 3.66 3.52
N SER A 104 -1.66 3.91 2.63
CA SER A 104 -1.87 4.77 1.47
C SER A 104 -3.02 4.27 0.58
N ALA A 105 -3.14 2.96 0.39
CA ALA A 105 -4.22 2.36 -0.38
C ALA A 105 -5.60 2.58 0.28
N TYR A 106 -5.69 2.43 1.61
CA TYR A 106 -6.93 2.68 2.37
C TYR A 106 -7.30 4.17 2.40
N GLU A 107 -6.35 5.06 2.61
CA GLU A 107 -6.57 6.51 2.58
C GLU A 107 -7.02 6.99 1.19
N TYR A 108 -6.44 6.44 0.13
CA TYR A 108 -6.87 6.71 -1.24
C TYR A 108 -8.32 6.25 -1.44
N ALA A 109 -8.67 5.04 -1.03
CA ALA A 109 -10.02 4.50 -1.15
C ALA A 109 -11.05 5.34 -0.36
N ALA A 110 -10.71 5.75 0.87
CA ALA A 110 -11.55 6.61 1.69
C ALA A 110 -11.83 7.95 0.99
N ARG A 111 -10.79 8.63 0.49
CA ARG A 111 -10.94 9.88 -0.26
C ARG A 111 -11.80 9.72 -1.52
N SER A 112 -11.55 8.68 -2.32
CA SER A 112 -12.34 8.42 -3.52
C SER A 112 -13.82 8.15 -3.20
N ALA A 113 -14.10 7.44 -2.10
CA ALA A 113 -15.48 7.19 -1.65
C ALA A 113 -16.19 8.49 -1.24
N GLU A 114 -15.51 9.37 -0.51
CA GLU A 114 -16.04 10.68 -0.13
C GLU A 114 -16.35 11.56 -1.33
N GLU A 115 -15.44 11.61 -2.31
CA GLU A 115 -15.62 12.37 -3.55
C GLU A 115 -16.83 11.87 -4.36
N ALA A 116 -16.95 10.55 -4.52
CA ALA A 116 -18.10 9.93 -5.17
C ALA A 116 -19.41 10.25 -4.44
N GLN A 117 -19.40 10.24 -3.11
CA GLN A 117 -20.58 10.58 -2.31
C GLN A 117 -20.96 12.06 -2.44
N ARG A 118 -19.96 12.97 -2.44
CA ARG A 118 -20.19 14.41 -2.67
C ARG A 118 -20.79 14.66 -4.04
N GLU A 119 -20.30 13.99 -5.07
CA GLU A 119 -20.82 14.10 -6.42
C GLU A 119 -22.26 13.58 -6.55
N ALA A 120 -22.55 12.43 -5.95
CA ALA A 120 -23.91 11.89 -5.91
C ALA A 120 -24.89 12.86 -5.20
N ARG A 121 -24.47 13.47 -4.09
CA ARG A 121 -25.26 14.49 -3.37
C ARG A 121 -25.52 15.73 -4.23
N ARG A 122 -24.50 16.23 -4.94
CA ARG A 122 -24.65 17.36 -5.87
C ARG A 122 -25.65 17.06 -6.99
N ARG A 123 -25.54 15.89 -7.63
CA ARG A 123 -26.46 15.45 -8.68
C ARG A 123 -27.90 15.31 -8.17
N ALA A 124 -28.07 14.74 -6.98
CA ALA A 124 -29.39 14.60 -6.34
C ALA A 124 -30.02 15.97 -6.05
N ALA A 125 -29.23 16.95 -5.59
CA ALA A 125 -29.70 18.31 -5.35
C ALA A 125 -30.16 18.99 -6.64
N VAL A 126 -29.38 18.90 -7.72
CA VAL A 126 -29.76 19.45 -9.05
C VAL A 126 -31.04 18.80 -9.58
N LYS A 127 -31.17 17.47 -9.45
CA LYS A 127 -32.39 16.75 -9.88
C LYS A 127 -33.62 17.18 -9.08
N ARG A 128 -33.48 17.40 -7.77
CA ARG A 128 -34.57 17.91 -6.92
C ARG A 128 -34.96 19.32 -7.34
N SER A 129 -34.03 20.24 -7.57
CA SER A 129 -34.37 21.60 -8.00
C SER A 129 -35.16 21.64 -9.32
N ARG A 130 -34.92 20.70 -10.24
CA ARG A 130 -35.67 20.58 -11.51
C ARG A 130 -37.07 19.97 -11.34
N ALA A 131 -37.33 19.25 -10.25
CA ALA A 131 -38.61 18.57 -10.02
C ALA A 131 -39.68 19.46 -9.36
N TRP A 132 -39.31 20.62 -8.82
CA TRP A 132 -40.22 21.54 -8.10
C TRP A 132 -40.36 22.91 -8.77
N GLY A 133 -39.73 23.13 -9.93
CA GLY A 133 -39.81 24.37 -10.70
C GLY A 133 -40.49 24.12 -12.04
N GLY A 134 -41.83 24.15 -12.04
CA GLY A 134 -42.70 24.04 -13.21
C GLY A 134 -44.08 24.57 -12.88
#